data_AF-A0A3D0UTT0-F1
#
_entry.id   AF-A0A3D0UTT0-F1
#
_cell.length_a   1.000
_cell.length_b   1.000
_cell.length_c   1.000
_cell.angle_alpha   90.00
_cell.angle_beta   90.00
_cell.angle_gamma   90.00
#
_symmetry.space_group_name_H-M   'P 1'
#
loop_
_entity.id
_entity.type
_entity.pdbx_description
1 polymer ?
#
loop_
_entity_poly.entity_id
_entity_poly.type
_entity_poly.pdbx_seq_one_letter_code
_entity_poly.pdbx_strand_id
1 'polypeptide(L)'
;MKLDNSKTIMLETRGEDIRVKNVMDIKLKDKQIIEIEYSEYAQENNQKIFADATFLGTLKPGQLIIFEQSNITVKVKSTKEDIAVGEVVHG
;
A
#
# COMPACT_ATOMS: atom_id res chain seq x y z
N MET A 1 26.26 46.33 -5.97
CA MET A 1 26.09 45.01 -5.32
C MET A 1 24.85 44.38 -5.94
N LYS A 2 25.00 43.40 -6.85
CA LYS A 2 23.87 42.74 -7.51
C LYS A 2 23.26 41.74 -6.53
N LEU A 3 22.05 42.01 -6.06
CA LEU A 3 21.26 41.09 -5.24
C LEU A 3 20.51 40.12 -6.17
N ASP A 4 21.20 39.10 -6.66
CA ASP A 4 20.54 37.94 -7.26
C ASP A 4 20.41 36.89 -6.17
N ASN A 5 19.22 36.81 -5.55
CA ASN A 5 18.81 35.70 -4.69
C ASN A 5 17.27 35.61 -4.67
N SER A 6 16.66 35.47 -5.85
CA SER A 6 15.27 35.02 -5.92
C SER A 6 15.23 33.52 -5.64
N LYS A 7 14.95 33.15 -4.38
CA LYS A 7 14.70 31.74 -4.02
C LYS A 7 13.32 31.35 -4.53
N THR A 8 13.28 30.45 -5.51
CA THR A 8 12.02 29.84 -5.96
C THR A 8 11.60 28.76 -4.96
N ILE A 9 10.37 28.85 -4.46
CA ILE A 9 9.75 27.81 -3.63
C ILE A 9 8.88 26.95 -4.54
N MET A 10 9.19 25.66 -4.63
CA MET A 10 8.38 24.68 -5.36
C MET A 10 7.45 23.99 -4.37
N LEU A 11 6.15 24.05 -4.64
CA LEU A 11 5.14 23.33 -3.88
C LEU A 11 4.73 22.11 -4.71
N GLU A 12 5.18 20.94 -4.28
CA GLU A 12 4.75 19.68 -4.88
C GLU A 12 3.49 19.18 -4.18
N THR A 13 2.42 19.03 -4.96
CA THR A 13 1.20 18.37 -4.50
C THR A 13 1.38 16.87 -4.59
N ARG A 14 0.85 16.15 -3.61
CA ARG A 14 1.04 14.69 -3.50
C ARG A 14 0.31 13.90 -4.60
N GLY A 15 -0.77 14.43 -5.16
CA GLY A 15 -1.66 13.68 -6.04
C GLY A 15 -2.47 12.61 -5.30
N GLU A 16 -3.15 11.74 -6.06
CA GLU A 16 -3.86 10.58 -5.54
C GLU A 16 -2.86 9.46 -5.23
N ASP A 17 -2.91 8.93 -4.00
CA ASP A 17 -1.92 7.99 -3.47
C ASP A 17 -2.62 6.97 -2.56
N ILE A 18 -2.34 5.67 -2.75
CA ILE A 18 -2.89 4.58 -1.94
C ILE A 18 -1.86 4.20 -0.89
N ARG A 19 -2.28 4.23 0.38
CA ARG A 19 -1.36 4.14 1.51
C ARG A 19 -1.60 2.92 2.36
N VAL A 20 -0.51 2.31 2.80
CA VAL A 20 -0.53 1.34 3.90
C VAL A 20 -0.74 2.08 5.22
N LYS A 21 -1.58 1.52 6.08
CA LYS A 21 -2.03 2.11 7.36
C LYS A 21 -1.50 1.35 8.57
N ASN A 22 -0.69 0.32 8.36
CA ASN A 22 -0.03 -0.39 9.44
C ASN A 22 0.94 0.55 10.18
N VAL A 23 0.81 0.59 11.51
CA VAL A 23 1.77 1.28 12.39
C VAL A 23 2.98 0.40 12.67
N MET A 24 2.78 -0.92 12.67
CA MET A 24 3.82 -1.91 12.92
C MET A 24 4.38 -2.48 11.62
N ASP A 25 5.68 -2.77 11.62
CA ASP A 25 6.33 -3.49 10.53
C ASP A 25 5.74 -4.90 10.39
N ILE A 26 5.43 -5.27 9.15
CA ILE A 26 5.04 -6.63 8.79
C ILE A 26 6.19 -7.28 8.05
N LYS A 27 6.61 -8.46 8.51
CA LYS A 27 7.56 -9.30 7.77
C LYS A 27 6.79 -10.29 6.91
N LEU A 28 6.92 -10.14 5.60
CA LEU A 28 6.33 -11.04 4.62
C LEU A 28 7.40 -11.99 4.08
N LYS A 29 6.99 -13.20 3.70
CA LYS A 29 7.84 -14.19 3.07
C LYS A 29 7.22 -14.63 1.75
N ASP A 30 8.06 -15.01 0.80
CA ASP A 30 7.59 -15.60 -0.45
C ASP A 30 6.63 -16.77 -0.20
N LYS A 31 5.55 -16.82 -0.98
CA LYS A 31 4.44 -17.78 -0.93
C LYS A 31 3.57 -17.68 0.32
N GLN A 32 3.81 -16.72 1.20
CA GLN A 32 2.93 -16.46 2.34
C GLN A 32 1.57 -15.98 1.85
N ILE A 33 0.49 -16.48 2.47
CA ILE A 33 -0.84 -15.92 2.27
C ILE A 33 -1.02 -14.76 3.25
N ILE A 34 -1.45 -13.62 2.72
CA ILE A 34 -1.67 -12.40 3.49
C ILE A 34 -3.03 -11.80 3.16
N GLU A 35 -3.66 -11.23 4.17
CA GLU A 35 -4.90 -10.48 4.04
C GLU A 35 -4.59 -8.98 3.95
N ILE A 36 -5.29 -8.30 3.05
CA ILE A 36 -5.22 -6.87 2.84
C ILE A 36 -6.63 -6.33 3.05
N GLU A 37 -6.81 -5.46 4.03
CA GLU A 37 -8.10 -4.93 4.42
C GLU A 37 -8.14 -3.42 4.26
N TYR A 38 -9.29 -2.90 3.85
CA TYR A 38 -9.51 -1.46 3.83
C TYR A 38 -9.48 -0.90 5.26
N SER A 39 -8.72 0.18 5.46
CA SER A 39 -8.84 0.99 6.67
C SER A 39 -8.57 2.45 6.36
N GLU A 40 -9.44 3.32 6.86
CA GLU A 40 -9.24 4.77 6.81
C GLU A 40 -8.18 5.21 7.84
N TYR A 41 -8.12 4.50 8.97
CA TYR A 41 -7.31 4.84 10.14
C TYR A 41 -6.04 3.99 10.23
N ALA A 42 -5.06 4.51 10.96
CA ALA A 42 -3.85 3.76 11.30
C ALA A 42 -4.20 2.56 12.20
N GLN A 43 -3.58 1.40 11.93
CA GLN A 43 -3.87 0.15 12.63
C GLN A 43 -2.62 -0.44 13.27
N GLU A 44 -2.70 -0.73 14.56
CA GLU A 44 -1.65 -1.39 15.34
C GLU A 44 -1.80 -2.92 15.24
N ASN A 45 -1.56 -3.46 14.05
CA ASN A 45 -1.59 -4.90 13.81
C ASN A 45 -0.53 -5.29 12.76
N ASN A 46 0.12 -6.44 12.98
CA ASN A 46 1.23 -6.94 12.16
C ASN A 46 0.94 -8.28 11.45
N GLN A 47 -0.30 -8.77 11.52
CA GLN A 47 -0.72 -10.03 10.91
C GLN A 47 -1.38 -9.83 9.54
N LYS A 48 -1.92 -8.64 9.27
CA LYS A 48 -2.58 -8.28 8.00
C LYS A 48 -2.21 -6.85 7.59
N ILE A 49 -2.27 -6.59 6.29
CA ILE A 49 -1.99 -5.28 5.72
C ILE A 49 -3.29 -4.47 5.76
N PHE A 50 -3.22 -3.22 6.18
CA PHE A 50 -4.33 -2.28 6.05
C PHE A 50 -3.98 -1.23 5.02
N ALA A 51 -4.90 -0.93 4.11
CA ALA A 51 -4.68 0.05 3.07
C ALA A 51 -5.88 0.97 2.87
N ASP A 52 -5.60 2.21 2.44
CA ASP A 52 -6.62 3.19 2.03
C ASP A 52 -7.11 2.89 0.61
N ALA A 53 -7.69 1.71 0.42
CA ALA A 53 -8.13 1.22 -0.88
C ALA A 53 -9.56 0.66 -0.77
N THR A 54 -10.56 1.53 -0.94
CA THR A 54 -11.99 1.18 -0.92
C THR A 54 -12.40 0.18 -1.99
N PHE A 55 -11.57 -0.02 -3.01
CA PHE A 55 -11.84 -0.92 -4.14
C PHE A 55 -11.21 -2.31 -3.98
N LEU A 56 -10.63 -2.66 -2.82
CA LEU A 56 -10.01 -3.98 -2.58
C LEU A 56 -10.92 -5.15 -2.92
N GLY A 57 -12.23 -5.04 -2.63
CA GLY A 57 -13.23 -6.05 -2.99
C GLY A 57 -13.43 -6.30 -4.46
N THR A 58 -13.15 -5.30 -5.27
CA THR A 58 -13.38 -5.32 -6.71
C THR A 58 -12.19 -5.89 -7.48
N LEU A 59 -11.08 -6.16 -6.79
CA LEU A 59 -9.90 -6.75 -7.39
C LEU A 59 -10.21 -8.14 -7.93
N LYS A 60 -9.68 -8.43 -9.11
CA LYS A 60 -9.86 -9.71 -9.78
C LYS A 60 -8.80 -10.70 -9.30
N PRO A 61 -9.16 -11.98 -9.09
CA PRO A 61 -8.18 -13.04 -8.88
C PRO A 61 -7.11 -13.03 -9.97
N GLY A 62 -5.84 -13.10 -9.57
CA GLY A 62 -4.68 -13.06 -10.44
C GLY A 62 -4.06 -11.68 -10.64
N GLN A 63 -4.70 -10.59 -10.21
CA GLN A 63 -4.10 -9.25 -10.23
C GLN A 63 -2.92 -9.15 -9.26
N LEU A 64 -1.98 -8.26 -9.57
CA LEU A 64 -0.81 -7.98 -8.74
C LEU A 64 -1.01 -6.66 -7.99
N ILE A 65 -0.74 -6.68 -6.70
CA ILE A 65 -0.64 -5.52 -5.83
C ILE A 65 0.84 -5.32 -5.54
N ILE A 66 1.36 -4.15 -5.91
CA ILE A 66 2.77 -3.81 -5.78
C ILE A 66 2.89 -2.72 -4.71
N PHE A 67 3.66 -3.02 -3.67
CA PHE A 67 4.02 -2.07 -2.63
C PHE A 67 5.36 -1.44 -2.98
N GLU A 68 5.33 -0.38 -3.77
CA GLU A 68 6.52 0.27 -4.38
C GLU A 68 7.62 0.59 -3.38
N GLN A 69 7.28 1.14 -2.19
CA GLN A 69 8.28 1.54 -1.19
C GLN A 69 8.99 0.35 -0.53
N SER A 70 8.33 -0.80 -0.47
CA SER A 70 8.87 -2.01 0.18
C SER A 70 9.34 -3.04 -0.84
N ASN A 71 9.14 -2.79 -2.14
CA ASN A 71 9.39 -3.75 -3.23
C ASN A 71 8.69 -5.11 -3.03
N ILE A 72 7.52 -5.11 -2.39
CA ILE A 72 6.74 -6.34 -2.13
C ILE A 72 5.66 -6.49 -3.19
N THR A 73 5.51 -7.68 -3.74
CA THR A 73 4.46 -8.00 -4.71
C THR A 73 3.55 -9.10 -4.18
N VAL A 74 2.25 -8.83 -4.17
CA VAL A 74 1.21 -9.76 -3.72
C VAL A 74 0.24 -10.05 -4.87
N LYS A 75 0.00 -11.32 -5.17
CA LYS A 75 -0.97 -11.77 -6.16
C LYS A 75 -2.31 -12.07 -5.50
N VAL A 76 -3.37 -11.41 -5.94
CA VAL A 76 -4.73 -11.62 -5.43
C VAL A 76 -5.20 -13.04 -5.74
N LYS A 77 -5.68 -13.76 -4.73
CA LYS A 77 -6.33 -15.08 -4.88
C LYS A 77 -7.83 -14.97 -4.81
N SER A 78 -8.34 -14.23 -3.84
CA SER A 78 -9.77 -14.04 -3.62
C SER A 78 -10.03 -12.68 -2.99
N THR A 79 -11.21 -12.14 -3.23
CA THR A 79 -11.68 -10.92 -2.58
C THR A 79 -13.00 -11.20 -1.87
N LYS A 80 -13.24 -10.45 -0.80
CA LYS A 80 -14.49 -10.49 -0.05
C LYS A 80 -14.75 -9.10 0.52
N GLU A 81 -15.80 -8.43 0.04
CA GLU A 81 -16.22 -7.09 0.49
C GLU A 81 -15.05 -6.10 0.52
N ASP A 82 -14.51 -5.77 1.69
CA ASP A 82 -13.42 -4.80 1.84
C ASP A 82 -12.04 -5.44 2.02
N ILE A 83 -11.94 -6.77 1.79
CA ILE A 83 -10.76 -7.58 2.02
C ILE A 83 -10.30 -8.24 0.72
N ALA A 84 -9.00 -8.14 0.43
CA ALA A 84 -8.32 -8.93 -0.58
C ALA A 84 -7.37 -9.93 0.10
N VAL A 85 -7.49 -11.21 -0.25
CA VAL A 85 -6.55 -12.25 0.16
C VAL A 85 -5.61 -12.53 -0.99
N GLY A 86 -4.31 -12.45 -0.73
CA GLY A 86 -3.28 -12.64 -1.74
C GLY A 86 -2.14 -13.53 -1.28
N GLU A 87 -1.36 -14.00 -2.24
CA GLU A 87 -0.11 -14.72 -2.02
C GLU A 87 1.07 -13.81 -2.36
N VAL A 88 2.04 -13.72 -1.45
CA VAL A 88 3.27 -12.96 -1.65
C VAL A 88 4.10 -13.66 -2.74
N VAL A 89 4.32 -12.97 -3.85
CA VAL A 89 5.15 -13.45 -4.97
C VAL A 89 6.61 -13.05 -4.75
N HIS A 90 6.83 -11.89 -4.15
CA HIS A 90 8.14 -11.36 -3.79
C HIS A 90 8.00 -10.57 -2.49
N GLY A 91 8.72 -10.97 -1.44
CA GLY A 91 8.69 -10.36 -0.10
C GLY A 91 10.04 -9.93 0.43
#